data_AF-A0AAW9NK70-F1
#
_entry.id   AF-A0AAW9NK70-F1
#
_cell.length_a   1.000
_cell.length_b   1.000
_cell.length_c   1.000
_cell.angle_alpha   90.00
_cell.angle_beta   90.00
_cell.angle_gamma   90.00
#
_symmetry.space_group_name_H-M   'P 1'
#
loop_
_entity.id
_entity.type
_entity.pdbx_description
1 polymer ?
#
loop_
_entity_poly.entity_id
_entity_poly.type
_entity_poly.pdbx_seq_one_letter_code
_entity_poly.pdbx_strand_id
1 'polypeptide(L)'
;MISYDILLKQLEQHVIQAKNAANEQEMREQLSAVRALCDVVLTTQGKLQMATAIPQLSTPQLQTQATPLQENGANGDSLFDF
;
A
#
# COMPACT_ATOMS: atom_id res chain seq x y z
N MET A 1 -5.43 17.67 20.37
CA MET A 1 -3.98 17.68 20.10
C MET A 1 -3.39 16.54 20.90
N ILE A 2 -2.79 15.53 20.25
CA ILE A 2 -2.13 14.44 21.00
C ILE A 2 -0.96 15.07 21.74
N SER A 3 -0.89 14.87 23.06
CA SER A 3 0.22 15.39 23.86
C SER A 3 1.45 14.51 23.65
N TYR A 4 2.63 15.13 23.52
CA TYR A 4 3.91 14.43 23.35
C TYR A 4 4.15 13.33 24.41
N ASP A 5 3.63 13.51 25.63
CA ASP A 5 3.67 12.50 26.71
C ASP A 5 2.98 11.18 26.33
N ILE A 6 1.80 11.25 25.72
CA ILE A 6 1.03 10.06 25.32
C ILE A 6 1.76 9.32 24.20
N LEU A 7 2.41 10.06 23.30
CA LEU A 7 3.24 9.51 22.24
C LEU A 7 4.47 8.80 22.76
N LEU A 8 5.20 9.43 23.67
CA LEU A 8 6.39 8.82 24.28
C LEU A 8 6.01 7.52 25.00
N LYS A 9 4.89 7.49 25.73
CA LYS A 9 4.37 6.26 26.37
C LYS A 9 4.02 5.17 25.36
N GLN A 10 3.37 5.51 24.25
CA GLN A 10 3.04 4.56 23.17
C GLN A 10 4.32 4.02 22.50
N LEU A 11 5.32 4.89 22.27
CA LEU A 11 6.60 4.49 21.69
C LEU A 11 7.35 3.53 22.60
N GLU A 12 7.42 3.83 23.90
CA GLU A 12 8.03 2.95 24.91
C GLU A 12 7.35 1.58 24.93
N GLN A 13 6.02 1.54 24.85
CA GLN A 13 5.27 0.30 24.82
C GLN A 13 5.61 -0.55 23.59
N HIS A 14 5.65 0.05 22.40
CA HIS A 14 6.03 -0.66 21.17
C HIS A 14 7.50 -1.12 21.19
N VAL A 15 8.41 -0.33 21.78
CA VAL A 15 9.81 -0.73 21.96
C VAL A 15 9.93 -1.93 22.91
N ILE A 16 9.16 -1.95 24.00
CA ILE A 16 9.11 -3.10 24.91
C ILE A 16 8.57 -4.33 24.18
N GLN A 17 7.50 -4.18 23.39
CA GLN A 17 6.95 -5.29 22.60
C GLN A 17 7.95 -5.81 21.56
N ALA A 18 8.66 -4.93 20.86
CA ALA A 18 9.71 -5.32 19.92
C ALA A 18 10.84 -6.11 20.59
N LYS A 19 11.23 -5.72 21.82
CA LYS A 19 12.25 -6.44 22.61
C LYS A 19 11.81 -7.81 23.10
N ASN A 20 10.51 -8.01 23.28
CA ASN A 20 9.92 -9.28 23.72
C ASN A 20 9.33 -10.10 22.56
N ALA A 21 9.50 -9.64 21.32
CA ALA A 21 8.96 -10.30 20.15
C ALA A 21 9.54 -11.72 20.01
N ALA A 22 8.67 -12.70 19.75
CA ALA A 22 9.10 -14.09 19.61
C ALA A 22 9.82 -14.33 18.28
N ASN A 23 9.54 -13.50 17.27
CA ASN A 23 10.02 -13.67 15.92
C ASN A 23 10.42 -12.33 15.29
N GLU A 24 11.33 -12.39 14.31
CA GLU A 24 11.82 -11.21 13.59
C GLU A 24 10.70 -10.45 12.87
N GLN A 25 9.63 -11.14 12.47
CA GLN A 25 8.47 -10.53 11.85
C GLN A 25 7.70 -9.62 12.82
N GLU A 26 7.38 -10.09 14.03
CA GLU A 26 6.75 -9.26 15.06
C GLU A 26 7.63 -8.06 15.41
N MET A 27 8.95 -8.26 15.51
CA MET A 27 9.88 -7.16 15.77
C MET A 27 9.79 -6.08 14.67
N ARG A 28 9.75 -6.48 13.39
CA ARG A 28 9.57 -5.54 12.27
C ARG A 28 8.22 -4.83 12.28
N GLU A 29 7.16 -5.52 12.64
CA GLU A 29 5.82 -4.93 12.74
C GLU A 29 5.77 -3.87 13.85
N GLN A 30 6.34 -4.16 15.02
CA GLN A 30 6.44 -3.21 16.12
C GLN A 30 7.29 -1.98 15.76
N LEU A 31 8.43 -2.18 15.09
CA LEU A 31 9.28 -1.08 14.60
C LEU A 31 8.58 -0.26 13.51
N SER A 32 7.75 -0.89 12.67
CA SER A 32 6.95 -0.19 11.65
C SER A 32 5.86 0.67 12.29
N ALA A 33 5.23 0.21 13.38
CA ALA A 33 4.26 0.98 14.15
C ALA A 33 4.91 2.21 14.82
N VAL A 34 6.10 2.04 15.41
CA VAL A 34 6.92 3.14 15.95
C VAL A 34 7.19 4.19 14.88
N ARG A 35 7.62 3.77 13.69
CA ARG A 35 7.87 4.68 12.56
C ARG A 35 6.59 5.43 12.15
N ALA A 36 5.47 4.72 11.98
CA ALA A 36 4.21 5.35 11.60
C ALA A 36 3.72 6.38 12.63
N LEU A 37 3.87 6.09 13.93
CA LEU A 37 3.53 7.02 15.00
C LEU A 37 4.38 8.30 14.93
N CYS A 38 5.70 8.16 14.73
CA CYS A 38 6.58 9.31 14.55
C CYS A 38 6.23 10.12 13.29
N ASP A 39 5.97 9.44 12.17
CA ASP A 39 5.63 10.08 10.89
C ASP A 39 4.34 10.90 11.01
N VAL A 40 3.30 10.40 11.68
CA VAL A 40 2.04 11.13 11.91
C VAL A 40 2.27 12.42 12.70
N VAL A 41 3.14 12.38 13.71
CA VAL A 41 3.42 13.52 14.59
C VAL A 41 4.28 14.58 13.92
N LEU A 42 5.26 14.15 13.13
CA LEU A 42 6.12 15.06 12.39
C LEU A 42 5.38 15.66 11.18
N THR A 43 4.53 14.87 10.52
CA THR A 43 3.71 15.33 9.38
C THR A 43 2.55 16.24 9.82
N THR A 44 1.96 16.02 11.01
CA THR A 44 0.94 16.96 11.53
C THR A 44 1.52 18.32 11.90
N GLN A 45 2.83 18.40 12.16
CA GLN A 45 3.56 19.65 12.42
C GLN A 45 4.05 20.33 11.13
N GLY A 46 4.23 19.57 10.05
CA GLY A 46 4.63 20.06 8.75
C GLY A 46 3.81 19.40 7.64
N LYS A 47 2.71 20.04 7.22
CA LYS A 47 2.01 19.64 5.99
C LYS A 47 3.02 19.61 4.84
N LEU A 48 3.36 18.43 4.33
CA LEU A 48 3.47 18.14 2.90
C LEU A 48 3.47 16.62 2.68
N GLN A 49 2.56 16.21 1.81
CA GLN A 49 2.28 14.85 1.39
C GLN A 49 3.51 14.20 0.76
N MET A 50 3.82 12.98 1.18
CA MET A 50 4.42 11.97 0.30
C MET A 50 3.61 10.70 0.51
N ALA A 51 2.50 10.60 -0.21
CA ALA A 51 1.83 9.32 -0.41
C ALA A 51 2.86 8.39 -1.06
N THR A 52 3.29 7.36 -0.33
CA THR A 52 4.15 6.31 -0.87
C THR A 52 3.38 5.65 -2.01
N ALA A 53 3.73 6.01 -3.25
CA ALA A 53 3.19 5.39 -4.44
C ALA A 53 3.51 3.90 -4.37
N ILE A 54 2.49 3.09 -4.15
CA ILE A 54 2.48 1.67 -4.50
C ILE A 54 2.81 1.61 -6.00
N PRO A 55 3.92 1.00 -6.43
CA PRO A 55 4.15 0.81 -7.85
C PRO A 55 3.04 -0.11 -8.37
N GLN A 56 2.12 0.45 -9.15
CA GLN A 56 1.23 -0.34 -9.99
C GLN A 56 2.11 -1.19 -10.90
N LEU A 57 2.10 -2.50 -10.68
CA LEU A 57 2.66 -3.47 -11.62
C LEU A 57 2.05 -3.17 -13.00
N SER A 58 2.87 -2.64 -13.90
CA SER A 58 2.50 -2.41 -15.28
C SER A 58 2.29 -3.78 -15.92
N THR A 59 1.03 -4.18 -16.10
CA THR A 59 0.69 -5.27 -17.02
C THR A 59 1.21 -4.88 -18.41
N PRO A 60 2.01 -5.71 -19.09
CA PRO A 60 2.44 -5.39 -20.44
C PRO A 60 1.21 -5.31 -21.35
N GLN A 61 0.97 -4.12 -21.90
CA GLN A 61 0.00 -3.92 -22.97
C GLN A 61 0.51 -4.68 -24.21
N LEU A 62 -0.15 -5.80 -24.53
CA LEU A 62 -0.04 -6.44 -25.83
C LEU A 62 -0.51 -5.45 -26.89
N GLN A 63 0.44 -4.85 -27.60
CA GLN A 63 0.19 -4.07 -28.81
C GLN A 63 -0.33 -5.03 -29.90
N THR A 64 -1.63 -5.23 -29.97
CA THR A 64 -2.25 -5.81 -31.16
C THR A 64 -2.29 -4.72 -32.22
N GLN A 65 -1.25 -4.66 -33.07
CA GLN A 65 -1.32 -3.98 -34.36
C GLN A 65 -2.56 -4.48 -35.10
N ALA A 66 -3.51 -3.58 -35.33
CA ALA A 66 -4.65 -3.83 -36.19
C ALA A 66 -4.15 -4.04 -37.63
N THR A 67 -3.94 -5.30 -38.00
CA THR A 67 -3.88 -5.71 -39.40
C THR A 67 -5.27 -6.27 -39.71
N PRO A 68 -6.09 -5.63 -40.56
CA PRO A 68 -7.40 -6.16 -40.90
C PRO A 68 -7.21 -7.40 -41.78
N LEU A 69 -7.21 -8.59 -41.16
CA LEU A 69 -7.49 -9.82 -41.89
C LEU A 69 -9.00 -9.93 -42.05
N GLN A 70 -9.42 -9.79 -43.29
CA GLN A 70 -10.80 -9.94 -43.71
C GLN A 70 -11.14 -11.44 -43.70
N GLU A 71 -11.76 -11.92 -42.64
CA GLU A 71 -12.37 -13.25 -42.61
C GLU A 71 -13.88 -13.16 -42.76
N ASN A 72 -14.33 -13.69 -43.89
CA ASN A 72 -15.72 -13.87 -44.29
C ASN A 72 -16.41 -14.86 -43.36
N GLY A 73 -17.33 -14.35 -42.53
CA GLY A 73 -18.47 -15.11 -42.03
C GLY A 73 -18.18 -16.19 -40.99
N ALA A 74 -19.24 -16.47 -40.22
CA ALA A 74 -19.31 -17.44 -39.12
C ALA A 74 -18.72 -16.93 -37.81
N ASN A 75 -19.64 -16.51 -36.92
CA ASN A 75 -19.62 -16.38 -35.45
C ASN A 75 -20.35 -15.07 -35.09
N GLY A 76 -21.62 -14.88 -35.46
CA GLY A 76 -22.75 -15.56 -34.82
C GLY A 76 -23.51 -14.52 -33.98
N ASP A 77 -24.78 -14.32 -34.32
CA ASP A 77 -25.76 -13.37 -33.79
C ASP A 77 -25.63 -12.99 -32.29
N SER A 78 -25.90 -11.72 -31.99
CA SER A 78 -26.29 -11.21 -30.67
C SER A 78 -27.21 -12.17 -29.92
N LEU A 79 -27.08 -12.29 -28.58
CA LEU A 79 -28.21 -12.42 -27.63
C LEU A 79 -27.70 -12.85 -26.24
N PHE A 80 -27.66 -11.90 -25.29
CA PHE A 80 -27.81 -12.06 -23.82
C PHE A 80 -26.77 -12.94 -23.09
N ASP A 81 -26.44 -12.71 -21.83
CA ASP A 81 -27.28 -12.36 -20.69
C ASP A 81 -26.33 -11.90 -19.57
N PHE A 82 -26.42 -10.66 -19.06
CA PHE A 82 -26.17 -10.17 -17.68
C PHE A 82 -26.32 -8.64 -17.61
#